data_AF-A0A2U9BQ84-F1
#
_entry.id   AF-A0A2U9BQ84-F1
#
_cell.length_a   1.000
_cell.length_b   1.000
_cell.length_c   1.000
_cell.angle_alpha   90.00
_cell.angle_beta   90.00
_cell.angle_gamma   90.00
#
_symmetry.space_group_name_H-M   'P 1'
#
loop_
_entity.id
_entity.type
_entity.pdbx_description
1 polymer ?
#
loop_
_entity_poly.entity_id
_entity_poly.type
_entity_poly.pdbx_seq_one_letter_code
_entity_poly.pdbx_strand_id
1 'polypeptide(L)'
;MGEELEAGTTRSHEIIFTISSLNMLSSGDVQGCLRGLESLLRAVRYPGHVDHSGISKGDPSAFLPIVSFTLTSFSSPLAEQLLAAGLDLTGKTDLRFTDTLYKVLRDIFQYKPVLTKQQFLQWGFSQRKISVVCDIINLVLQKHKQLKKPRGRCPGSQRDGIGEAHPTQTDLDTVSKRAFVVNHTDHLSTDSSHRVTSPSHHDEVCSNSSPEGGITEGQEDQEDIVLHSSEVDGRLSAMEAQLESVLSRLDGLRMMEKRLEQLERRRNSDQNGGEVITICSKSWDNLMSRLLLLETKLELSNAQVNAASPCPSSSTFSSKPDSSKEDLKDRLESITSIGITKKREDYLEWPDYFMAVAFLSAQRSKDPSSQVGACIVNEENKIVGIGYNGMPNGCDDDLLPWSRSADDKLNTKYPYVCHAELNAIMNKNSADVKGCTMYVALFPCNECAKLIIQAGIKEVVFLSDKYHDSLEMTASRRLLSMAGIHYRQFIPKMTKIVIDFNSINHPGLSNGSAE
;
A
#
# COMPACT_ATOMS: atom_id res chain seq x y z
N MET A 1 -24.05 11.00 67.70
CA MET A 1 -24.63 9.92 66.89
C MET A 1 -24.03 10.03 65.50
N GLY A 2 -23.29 8.99 65.09
CA GLY A 2 -22.97 8.66 63.69
C GLY A 2 -22.18 9.67 62.88
N GLU A 3 -20.84 9.58 62.93
CA GLU A 3 -19.99 9.82 61.76
C GLU A 3 -19.98 8.51 60.94
N GLU A 4 -20.43 8.56 59.69
CA GLU A 4 -20.19 7.53 58.67
C GLU A 4 -19.76 8.17 57.34
N LEU A 5 -18.58 7.74 56.90
CA LEU A 5 -18.23 7.30 55.54
C LEU A 5 -18.48 8.25 54.35
N GLU A 6 -17.39 8.76 53.76
CA GLU A 6 -17.07 8.36 52.37
C GLU A 6 -15.56 8.54 52.07
N ALA A 7 -14.97 7.45 51.58
CA ALA A 7 -13.56 7.33 51.23
C ALA A 7 -13.41 7.05 49.73
N GLY A 8 -12.51 7.81 49.08
CA GLY A 8 -11.52 7.25 48.15
C GLY A 8 -11.91 6.99 46.69
N THR A 9 -11.73 8.00 45.82
CA THR A 9 -11.64 7.79 44.35
C THR A 9 -10.52 8.60 43.64
N THR A 10 -9.57 9.22 44.34
CA THR A 10 -8.66 10.20 43.70
C THR A 10 -7.27 9.71 43.29
N ARG A 11 -7.00 8.39 43.18
CA ARG A 11 -5.66 7.89 42.78
C ARG A 11 -5.51 7.34 41.36
N SER A 12 -6.60 7.18 40.61
CA SER A 12 -6.57 6.61 39.26
C SER A 12 -6.26 7.65 38.17
N HIS A 13 -6.59 8.93 38.43
CA HIS A 13 -6.47 10.00 37.44
C HIS A 13 -5.09 10.66 37.40
N GLU A 14 -4.32 10.66 38.50
CA GLU A 14 -2.95 11.22 38.52
C GLU A 14 -1.94 10.38 37.71
N ILE A 15 -2.18 9.07 37.59
CA ILE A 15 -1.24 8.16 36.90
C ILE A 15 -1.31 8.35 35.38
N ILE A 16 -2.48 8.72 34.83
CA ILE A 16 -2.67 8.97 33.39
C ILE A 16 -2.04 10.33 33.00
N PHE A 17 -2.06 11.31 33.89
CA PHE A 17 -1.51 12.65 33.61
C PHE A 17 0.02 12.70 33.59
N THR A 18 0.69 11.71 34.18
CA THR A 18 2.17 11.69 34.24
C THR A 18 2.81 11.11 32.97
N ILE A 19 2.06 10.34 32.17
CA ILE A 19 2.57 9.75 30.90
C ILE A 19 2.54 10.79 29.75
N SER A 20 1.73 11.84 29.84
CA SER A 20 1.74 12.94 28.84
C SER A 20 2.97 13.84 28.95
N SER A 21 3.75 13.75 30.04
CA SER A 21 4.79 14.72 30.39
C SER A 21 6.23 14.18 30.30
N LEU A 22 6.45 12.97 29.80
CA LEU A 22 7.80 12.42 29.57
C LEU A 22 7.99 12.14 28.08
N ASN A 23 8.58 13.14 27.40
CA ASN A 23 9.00 13.15 26.00
C ASN A 23 7.87 12.93 24.97
N MET A 24 7.01 13.95 24.83
CA MET A 24 6.47 14.30 23.53
C MET A 24 7.67 14.43 22.57
N LEU A 25 7.88 13.42 21.72
CA LEU A 25 8.73 13.54 20.54
C LEU A 25 8.07 14.61 19.66
N SER A 26 8.51 15.85 19.90
CA SER A 26 8.25 17.01 19.05
C SER A 26 8.45 16.59 17.60
N SER A 27 7.47 16.93 16.76
CA SER A 27 7.34 16.65 15.33
C SER A 27 8.65 16.86 14.57
N GLY A 28 9.51 15.85 14.58
CA GLY A 28 10.81 15.83 13.93
C GLY A 28 10.89 14.68 12.94
N ASP A 29 11.68 14.89 11.89
CA ASP A 29 12.17 13.94 10.89
C ASP A 29 12.18 12.47 11.39
N VAL A 30 11.84 11.51 10.51
CA VAL A 30 11.94 10.06 10.77
C VAL A 30 13.29 9.68 11.39
N GLN A 31 14.36 10.40 11.02
CA GLN A 31 15.69 10.27 11.61
C GLN A 31 15.75 10.64 13.10
N GLY A 32 15.02 11.67 13.53
CA GLY A 32 14.90 12.04 14.95
C GLY A 32 14.16 10.97 15.76
N CYS A 33 13.08 10.43 15.19
CA CYS A 33 12.34 9.32 15.78
C CYS A 33 13.21 8.05 15.87
N LEU A 34 14.02 7.77 14.84
CA LEU A 34 14.94 6.64 14.80
C LEU A 34 16.02 6.75 15.89
N ARG A 35 16.61 7.94 16.09
CA ARG A 35 17.56 8.17 17.20
C ARG A 35 16.92 7.94 18.57
N GLY A 36 15.65 8.35 18.74
CA GLY A 36 14.88 8.08 19.94
C GLY A 36 14.69 6.58 20.18
N LEU A 37 14.30 5.84 19.14
CA LEU A 37 14.17 4.39 19.18
C LEU A 37 15.50 3.70 19.51
N GLU A 38 16.60 4.08 18.87
CA GLU A 38 17.93 3.51 19.16
C GLU A 38 18.35 3.69 20.62
N SER A 39 18.06 4.85 21.21
CA SER A 39 18.33 5.10 22.63
C SER A 39 17.56 4.12 23.53
N LEU A 40 16.28 3.88 23.21
CA LEU A 40 15.45 2.92 23.93
C LEU A 40 15.89 1.47 23.72
N LEU A 41 16.31 1.10 22.50
CA LEU A 41 16.85 -0.22 22.21
C LEU A 41 18.12 -0.53 23.00
N ARG A 42 19.00 0.47 23.20
CA ARG A 42 20.15 0.35 24.11
C ARG A 42 19.70 0.17 25.55
N ALA A 43 18.66 0.87 26.00
CA ALA A 43 18.12 0.74 27.36
C ALA A 43 17.55 -0.66 27.65
N VAL A 44 16.89 -1.29 26.67
CA VAL A 44 16.40 -2.68 26.80
C VAL A 44 17.44 -3.74 26.41
N ARG A 45 18.66 -3.33 26.02
CA ARG A 45 19.74 -4.22 25.56
C ARG A 45 19.28 -5.19 24.47
N TYR A 46 18.61 -4.66 23.44
CA TYR A 46 18.13 -5.45 22.32
C TYR A 46 19.32 -6.14 21.60
N PRO A 47 19.36 -7.48 21.49
CA PRO A 47 20.50 -8.22 20.95
C PRO A 47 20.44 -8.44 19.42
N GLY A 48 19.30 -8.13 18.79
CA GLY A 48 19.10 -8.36 17.35
C GLY A 48 19.68 -7.24 16.49
N HIS A 49 19.94 -7.55 15.21
CA HIS A 49 20.24 -6.52 14.22
C HIS A 49 19.00 -5.64 13.99
N VAL A 50 19.20 -4.33 13.94
CA VAL A 50 18.13 -3.35 13.70
C VAL A 50 18.16 -3.00 12.22
N ASP A 51 17.11 -3.37 11.47
CA ASP A 51 16.98 -2.98 10.07
C ASP A 51 16.52 -1.52 9.96
N HIS A 52 17.49 -0.60 9.93
CA HIS A 52 17.24 0.84 9.79
C HIS A 52 16.54 1.19 8.46
N SER A 53 16.76 0.41 7.39
CA SER A 53 16.16 0.65 6.08
C SER A 53 14.68 0.28 6.09
N GLY A 54 14.34 -0.90 6.61
CA GLY A 54 12.96 -1.35 6.81
C GLY A 54 12.20 -0.44 7.78
N ILE A 55 12.81 -0.06 8.90
CA ILE A 55 12.18 0.87 9.88
C ILE A 55 11.87 2.22 9.22
N SER A 56 12.80 2.79 8.46
CA SER A 56 12.61 4.08 7.78
C SER A 56 11.46 4.04 6.76
N LYS A 57 11.29 2.91 6.07
CA LYS A 57 10.22 2.67 5.10
C LYS A 57 8.89 2.26 5.75
N GLY A 58 8.91 1.88 7.03
CA GLY A 58 7.72 1.42 7.74
C GLY A 58 7.38 -0.04 7.45
N ASP A 59 8.38 -0.87 7.15
CA ASP A 59 8.21 -2.32 6.96
C ASP A 59 7.89 -3.00 8.31
N PRO A 60 6.72 -3.65 8.49
CA PRO A 60 6.38 -4.35 9.73
C PRO A 60 7.41 -5.39 10.18
N SER A 61 8.07 -6.09 9.24
CA SER A 61 9.04 -7.14 9.54
C SER A 61 10.26 -6.62 10.32
N ALA A 62 10.57 -5.33 10.20
CA ALA A 62 11.64 -4.68 10.94
C ALA A 62 11.23 -4.30 12.39
N PHE A 63 9.93 -4.11 12.68
CA PHE A 63 9.43 -3.71 14.00
C PHE A 63 9.03 -4.89 14.88
N LEU A 64 8.44 -5.94 14.30
CA LEU A 64 7.90 -7.08 15.04
C LEU A 64 8.95 -7.81 15.90
N PRO A 65 10.19 -8.04 15.44
CA PRO A 65 11.23 -8.66 16.27
C PRO A 65 11.57 -7.84 17.51
N ILE A 66 11.61 -6.50 17.39
CA ILE A 66 11.87 -5.57 18.49
C ILE A 66 10.76 -5.69 19.54
N VAL A 67 9.50 -5.63 19.10
CA VAL A 67 8.35 -5.71 20.01
C VAL A 67 8.27 -7.08 20.69
N SER A 68 8.51 -8.15 19.93
CA SER A 68 8.53 -9.52 20.45
C SER A 68 9.57 -9.69 21.54
N PHE A 69 10.82 -9.29 21.29
CA PHE A 69 11.88 -9.32 22.31
C PHE A 69 11.51 -8.51 23.54
N THR A 70 10.99 -7.29 23.34
CA THR A 70 10.66 -6.38 24.44
C THR A 70 9.62 -6.97 25.38
N LEU A 71 8.59 -7.64 24.85
CA LEU A 71 7.51 -8.22 25.66
C LEU A 71 7.83 -9.60 26.23
N THR A 72 8.67 -10.39 25.56
CA THR A 72 8.88 -11.81 25.92
C THR A 72 10.23 -12.10 26.55
N SER A 73 11.27 -11.34 26.21
CA SER A 73 12.66 -11.67 26.57
C SER A 73 13.31 -10.63 27.48
N PHE A 74 12.98 -9.35 27.33
CA PHE A 74 13.59 -8.29 28.13
C PHE A 74 13.28 -8.40 29.63
N SER A 75 12.06 -8.80 30.00
CA SER A 75 11.61 -8.87 31.39
C SER A 75 10.89 -10.19 31.69
N SER A 76 11.59 -11.17 32.26
CA SER A 76 10.97 -12.48 32.61
C SER A 76 9.73 -12.35 33.53
N PRO A 77 9.70 -11.48 34.57
CA PRO A 77 8.50 -11.32 35.40
C PRO A 77 7.29 -10.81 34.62
N LEU A 78 7.52 -10.01 33.58
CA LEU A 78 6.45 -9.54 32.71
C LEU A 78 5.99 -10.65 31.78
N ALA A 79 6.92 -11.38 31.16
CA ALA A 79 6.61 -12.50 30.28
C ALA A 79 5.78 -13.59 31.00
N GLU A 80 6.14 -13.90 32.25
CA GLU A 80 5.38 -14.81 33.12
C GLU A 80 3.97 -14.27 33.42
N GLN A 81 3.84 -12.97 33.70
CA GLN A 81 2.55 -12.34 33.92
C GLN A 81 1.66 -12.39 32.66
N LEU A 82 2.23 -12.16 31.48
CA LEU A 82 1.50 -12.26 30.20
C LEU A 82 1.05 -13.68 29.93
N LEU A 83 1.91 -14.67 30.19
CA LEU A 83 1.58 -16.08 30.04
C LEU A 83 0.47 -16.50 31.02
N ALA A 84 0.56 -16.08 32.28
CA ALA A 84 -0.47 -16.33 33.30
C ALA A 84 -1.82 -15.68 32.94
N ALA A 85 -1.82 -14.57 32.20
CA ALA A 85 -3.02 -13.93 31.65
C ALA A 85 -3.56 -14.60 30.36
N GLY A 86 -2.94 -15.70 29.89
CA GLY A 86 -3.32 -16.38 28.65
C GLY A 86 -2.92 -15.63 27.38
N LEU A 87 -1.98 -14.68 27.47
CA LEU A 87 -1.51 -13.84 26.37
C LEU A 87 -0.11 -14.27 25.92
N ASP A 88 0.02 -15.52 25.48
CA ASP A 88 1.28 -16.03 24.92
C ASP A 88 1.64 -15.33 23.61
N LEU A 89 2.85 -14.82 23.48
CA LEU A 89 3.33 -14.11 22.29
C LEU A 89 4.35 -14.94 21.47
N THR A 90 4.67 -16.16 21.91
CA THR A 90 5.70 -17.00 21.29
C THR A 90 5.14 -17.86 20.16
N GLY A 91 5.95 -18.14 19.12
CA GLY A 91 5.62 -19.09 18.05
C GLY A 91 4.39 -18.74 17.19
N LYS A 92 4.03 -17.47 17.08
CA LYS A 92 2.84 -17.00 16.33
C LYS A 92 3.21 -16.40 14.97
N THR A 93 2.27 -16.46 14.03
CA THR A 93 2.33 -15.68 12.78
C THR A 93 2.19 -14.18 13.08
N ASP A 94 2.72 -13.32 12.20
CA ASP A 94 2.69 -11.86 12.39
C ASP A 94 1.29 -11.29 12.69
N LEU A 95 0.27 -11.82 12.00
CA LEU A 95 -1.12 -11.42 12.23
C LEU A 95 -1.61 -11.81 13.63
N ARG A 96 -1.39 -13.07 14.04
CA ARG A 96 -1.81 -13.59 15.36
C ARG A 96 -1.01 -12.97 16.50
N PHE A 97 0.27 -12.69 16.26
CA PHE A 97 1.15 -11.95 17.15
C PHE A 97 0.60 -10.54 17.34
N THR A 98 0.33 -9.81 16.26
CA THR A 98 -0.20 -8.43 16.31
C THR A 98 -1.58 -8.37 16.98
N ASP A 99 -2.44 -9.35 16.74
CA ASP A 99 -3.72 -9.48 17.46
C ASP A 99 -3.53 -9.59 18.97
N THR A 100 -2.57 -10.42 19.40
CA THR A 100 -2.26 -10.64 20.81
C THR A 100 -1.57 -9.42 21.41
N LEU A 101 -0.65 -8.79 20.69
CA LEU A 101 0.00 -7.54 21.07
C LEU A 101 -1.04 -6.47 21.39
N TYR A 102 -2.01 -6.23 20.51
CA TYR A 102 -3.03 -5.22 20.73
C TYR A 102 -3.97 -5.53 21.90
N LYS A 103 -4.17 -6.82 22.23
CA LYS A 103 -4.84 -7.22 23.47
C LYS A 103 -3.98 -6.90 24.68
N VAL A 104 -2.69 -7.26 24.66
CA VAL A 104 -1.73 -6.92 25.73
C VAL A 104 -1.69 -5.42 25.99
N LEU A 105 -1.59 -4.59 24.94
CA LEU A 105 -1.55 -3.14 25.09
C LEU A 105 -2.81 -2.58 25.75
N ARG A 106 -3.98 -3.11 25.41
CA ARG A 106 -5.25 -2.70 26.01
C ARG A 106 -5.42 -3.23 27.42
N ASP A 107 -5.31 -4.54 27.60
CA ASP A 107 -5.77 -5.21 28.81
C ASP A 107 -4.73 -5.11 29.94
N ILE A 108 -3.44 -5.10 29.59
CA ILE A 108 -2.33 -5.07 30.57
C ILE A 108 -1.79 -3.65 30.76
N PHE A 109 -1.63 -2.90 29.67
CA PHE A 109 -1.03 -1.57 29.69
C PHE A 109 -2.03 -0.42 29.64
N GLN A 110 -3.33 -0.69 29.39
CA GLN A 110 -4.37 0.34 29.22
C GLN A 110 -3.96 1.42 28.20
N TYR A 111 -3.20 1.02 27.18
CA TYR A 111 -2.70 1.86 26.12
C TYR A 111 -3.52 1.67 24.85
N LYS A 112 -3.90 2.77 24.22
CA LYS A 112 -4.61 2.80 22.94
C LYS A 112 -3.64 3.23 21.83
N PRO A 113 -3.16 2.30 20.98
CA PRO A 113 -2.23 2.64 19.91
C PRO A 113 -2.82 3.62 18.91
N VAL A 114 -1.98 4.51 18.38
CA VAL A 114 -2.34 5.48 17.33
C VAL A 114 -2.60 4.82 15.95
N LEU A 115 -2.15 3.58 15.76
CA LEU A 115 -2.37 2.80 14.54
C LEU A 115 -3.32 1.64 14.80
N THR A 116 -4.17 1.31 13.82
CA THR A 116 -4.93 0.05 13.84
C THR A 116 -4.01 -1.14 13.56
N LYS A 117 -4.45 -2.37 13.91
CA LYS A 117 -3.70 -3.61 13.63
C LYS A 117 -3.32 -3.73 12.15
N GLN A 118 -4.27 -3.41 11.26
CA GLN A 118 -4.08 -3.46 9.82
C GLN A 118 -3.05 -2.42 9.36
N GLN A 119 -3.13 -1.19 9.89
CA GLN A 119 -2.15 -0.14 9.58
C GLN A 119 -0.74 -0.47 10.10
N PHE A 120 -0.64 -1.18 11.23
CA PHE A 120 0.65 -1.63 11.75
C PHE A 120 1.30 -2.71 10.86
N LEU A 121 0.49 -3.58 10.24
CA LEU A 121 0.94 -4.65 9.34
C LEU A 121 1.06 -4.22 7.85
N GLN A 122 0.60 -3.04 7.48
CA GLN A 122 0.78 -2.50 6.12
C GLN A 122 2.13 -1.80 5.96
N TRP A 123 2.71 -1.81 4.76
CA TRP A 123 3.89 -0.99 4.47
C TRP A 123 3.60 0.52 4.67
N GLY A 124 4.59 1.28 5.17
CA GLY A 124 4.47 2.71 5.45
C GLY A 124 4.17 3.04 6.93
N PHE A 125 3.65 4.24 7.20
CA PHE A 125 3.42 4.77 8.55
C PHE A 125 4.66 4.74 9.47
N SER A 126 5.87 4.84 8.90
CA SER A 126 7.15 4.62 9.61
C SER A 126 7.25 5.42 10.91
N GLN A 127 7.02 6.73 10.87
CA GLN A 127 7.05 7.58 12.07
C GLN A 127 6.07 7.13 13.16
N ARG A 128 4.83 6.82 12.78
CA ARG A 128 3.80 6.38 13.74
C ARG A 128 4.12 4.99 14.31
N LYS A 129 4.67 4.09 13.50
CA LYS A 129 5.14 2.78 13.96
C LYS A 129 6.31 2.91 14.92
N ILE A 130 7.29 3.76 14.60
CA ILE A 130 8.40 4.08 15.49
C ILE A 130 7.85 4.63 16.81
N SER A 131 6.90 5.57 16.77
CA SER A 131 6.25 6.10 17.96
C SER A 131 5.59 5.00 18.80
N VAL A 132 4.78 4.13 18.18
CA VAL A 132 4.12 3.01 18.87
C VAL A 132 5.14 2.07 19.51
N VAL A 133 6.22 1.73 18.80
CA VAL A 133 7.27 0.84 19.36
C VAL A 133 8.03 1.51 20.51
N CYS A 134 8.34 2.81 20.41
CA CYS A 134 8.93 3.57 21.51
C CYS A 134 8.02 3.57 22.74
N ASP A 135 6.72 3.80 22.56
CA ASP A 135 5.73 3.77 23.64
C ASP A 135 5.69 2.40 24.30
N ILE A 136 5.66 1.31 23.50
CA ILE A 136 5.69 -0.06 24.01
C ILE A 136 6.93 -0.30 24.87
N ILE A 137 8.11 0.10 24.39
CA ILE A 137 9.36 -0.07 25.14
C ILE A 137 9.30 0.69 26.47
N ASN A 138 8.82 1.93 26.48
CA ASN A 138 8.69 2.73 27.68
C ASN A 138 7.70 2.14 28.69
N LEU A 139 6.53 1.69 28.21
CA LEU A 139 5.51 1.01 29.03
C LEU A 139 6.08 -0.25 29.68
N VAL A 140 6.83 -1.05 28.91
CA VAL A 140 7.49 -2.26 29.40
C VAL A 140 8.58 -1.92 30.41
N LEU A 141 9.43 -0.91 30.15
CA LEU A 141 10.45 -0.44 31.10
C LEU A 141 9.84 0.01 32.43
N GLN A 142 8.71 0.73 32.37
CA GLN A 142 7.99 1.17 33.56
C GLN A 142 7.41 -0.02 34.33
N LYS A 143 6.76 -0.96 33.63
CA LYS A 143 6.19 -2.16 34.25
C LYS A 143 7.26 -3.05 34.84
N HIS A 144 8.38 -3.22 34.16
CA HIS A 144 9.56 -3.94 34.66
C HIS A 144 10.06 -3.35 35.98
N LYS A 145 10.16 -2.02 36.09
CA LYS A 145 10.52 -1.34 37.34
C LYS A 145 9.49 -1.57 38.45
N GLN A 146 8.19 -1.60 38.12
CA GLN A 146 7.13 -1.90 39.10
C GLN A 146 7.23 -3.34 39.62
N LEU A 147 7.49 -4.30 38.73
CA LEU A 147 7.57 -5.73 39.06
C LEU A 147 8.90 -6.09 39.77
N LYS A 148 9.98 -5.33 39.54
CA LYS A 148 11.27 -5.50 40.23
C LYS A 148 11.32 -4.92 41.64
N LYS A 149 10.35 -4.09 42.06
CA LYS A 149 10.33 -3.61 43.45
C LYS A 149 10.13 -4.82 44.38
N PRO A 150 11.01 -5.06 45.36
CA PRO A 150 10.80 -6.14 46.32
C PRO A 150 9.49 -5.85 47.05
N ARG A 151 8.59 -6.83 47.12
CA ARG A 151 7.38 -6.74 47.94
C ARG A 151 7.80 -6.46 49.39
N GLY A 152 7.67 -5.20 49.80
CA GLY A 152 7.84 -4.80 51.19
C GLY A 152 6.69 -5.36 52.01
N ARG A 153 7.02 -6.36 52.84
CA ARG A 153 6.42 -6.72 54.14
C ARG A 153 4.88 -6.75 54.24
N CYS A 154 4.31 -7.96 54.29
CA CYS A 154 3.05 -8.19 55.02
C CYS A 154 3.33 -8.25 56.54
N PRO A 155 2.40 -7.81 57.41
CA PRO A 155 2.58 -7.87 58.85
C PRO A 155 2.34 -9.28 59.41
N GLY A 156 3.39 -9.81 60.04
CA GLY A 156 3.37 -10.63 61.27
C GLY A 156 2.55 -11.94 61.32
N SER A 157 3.25 -13.07 61.26
CA SER A 157 3.03 -14.17 62.21
C SER A 157 4.30 -15.02 62.38
N GLN A 158 4.86 -14.94 63.59
CA GLN A 158 5.67 -15.90 64.37
C GLN A 158 6.83 -16.70 63.74
N ARG A 159 8.06 -16.36 64.21
CA ARG A 159 9.11 -17.21 64.85
C ARG A 159 8.96 -18.74 64.73
N ASP A 160 9.98 -19.57 64.45
CA ASP A 160 11.40 -19.62 64.86
C ASP A 160 12.23 -20.47 63.86
N GLY A 161 13.58 -20.39 63.89
CA GLY A 161 14.44 -21.50 63.41
C GLY A 161 15.74 -21.15 62.68
N ILE A 162 16.81 -21.07 63.46
CA ILE A 162 18.28 -21.08 63.22
C ILE A 162 18.79 -21.84 61.97
N GLY A 163 19.84 -21.30 61.31
CA GLY A 163 20.78 -22.08 60.47
C GLY A 163 21.73 -21.24 59.59
N GLU A 164 23.02 -21.22 59.95
CA GLU A 164 24.15 -20.64 59.19
C GLU A 164 24.49 -21.40 57.89
N ALA A 165 25.03 -20.73 56.85
CA ALA A 165 26.25 -21.12 56.14
C ALA A 165 26.56 -20.22 54.91
N HIS A 166 27.86 -20.08 54.67
CA HIS A 166 28.59 -19.25 53.70
C HIS A 166 28.60 -19.83 52.24
N PRO A 167 29.22 -19.15 51.25
CA PRO A 167 28.85 -19.18 49.83
C PRO A 167 29.55 -20.30 49.05
N THR A 168 28.95 -20.74 47.94
CA THR A 168 29.70 -21.52 46.94
C THR A 168 29.24 -21.16 45.53
N GLN A 169 30.19 -20.72 44.71
CA GLN A 169 30.14 -20.77 43.25
C GLN A 169 30.06 -22.22 42.78
N THR A 170 29.23 -22.50 41.79
CA THR A 170 29.57 -23.42 40.70
C THR A 170 28.72 -23.09 39.47
N ASP A 171 29.43 -22.91 38.36
CA ASP A 171 28.95 -22.86 36.99
C ASP A 171 28.09 -24.07 36.61
N LEU A 172 27.17 -23.87 35.66
CA LEU A 172 27.18 -24.58 34.37
C LEU A 172 26.00 -24.16 33.50
N ASP A 173 26.37 -23.68 32.32
CA ASP A 173 25.69 -23.71 31.03
C ASP A 173 24.34 -24.45 30.94
N THR A 174 23.32 -23.77 30.38
CA THR A 174 22.38 -24.41 29.45
C THR A 174 21.72 -23.39 28.49
N VAL A 175 22.21 -23.40 27.25
CA VAL A 175 21.47 -23.26 25.97
C VAL A 175 20.65 -21.98 25.75
N SER A 176 21.27 -21.06 25.00
CA SER A 176 20.62 -20.00 24.22
C SER A 176 19.66 -20.59 23.18
N LYS A 177 18.35 -20.49 23.41
CA LYS A 177 17.33 -20.70 22.37
C LYS A 177 17.01 -19.36 21.70
N ARG A 178 17.60 -19.17 20.52
CA ARG A 178 17.31 -18.11 19.56
C ARG A 178 15.85 -18.23 19.12
N ALA A 179 15.09 -17.13 19.18
CA ALA A 179 13.72 -17.10 18.64
C ALA A 179 13.78 -17.23 17.11
N PHE A 180 13.18 -18.30 16.61
CA PHE A 180 13.06 -18.64 15.19
C PHE A 180 11.65 -18.23 14.72
N VAL A 181 11.55 -17.38 13.69
CA VAL A 181 10.30 -17.05 13.00
C VAL A 181 10.35 -17.71 11.63
N VAL A 182 9.34 -18.53 11.34
CA VAL A 182 9.20 -19.24 10.07
C VAL A 182 8.75 -18.26 9.00
N ASN A 183 9.60 -18.07 7.99
CA ASN A 183 9.31 -17.32 6.78
C ASN A 183 8.77 -18.30 5.72
N HIS A 184 7.64 -18.01 5.08
CA HIS A 184 7.18 -18.76 3.92
C HIS A 184 7.29 -17.90 2.68
N THR A 185 8.50 -17.86 2.12
CA THR A 185 8.76 -17.63 0.68
C THR A 185 10.15 -18.17 0.38
N ASP A 186 10.23 -19.42 -0.10
CA ASP A 186 11.43 -19.95 -0.73
C ASP A 186 11.11 -20.30 -2.19
N HIS A 187 11.77 -19.59 -3.11
CA HIS A 187 12.24 -20.20 -4.35
C HIS A 187 13.71 -19.82 -4.54
N LEU A 188 14.50 -20.87 -4.74
CA LEU A 188 15.96 -20.91 -4.73
C LEU A 188 16.60 -20.00 -5.78
N SER A 189 17.65 -19.29 -5.34
CA SER A 189 18.79 -18.88 -6.16
C SER A 189 20.04 -19.46 -5.52
N THR A 190 20.80 -20.26 -6.26
CA THR A 190 22.15 -20.68 -5.92
C THR A 190 23.16 -19.69 -6.50
N ASP A 191 24.07 -19.30 -5.62
CA ASP A 191 25.17 -18.35 -5.78
C ASP A 191 26.41 -19.04 -6.42
N SER A 192 27.20 -18.27 -7.18
CA SER A 192 28.65 -18.19 -6.97
C SER A 192 29.27 -17.13 -7.89
N SER A 193 29.80 -16.09 -7.26
CA SER A 193 30.66 -15.05 -7.81
C SER A 193 32.03 -15.58 -8.28
N HIS A 194 32.58 -15.02 -9.36
CA HIS A 194 33.98 -14.53 -9.39
C HIS A 194 34.17 -13.51 -10.53
N ARG A 195 34.81 -12.39 -10.19
CA ARG A 195 35.07 -11.22 -11.03
C ARG A 195 36.57 -11.18 -11.37
N VAL A 196 36.94 -11.14 -12.65
CA VAL A 196 38.28 -10.75 -13.10
C VAL A 196 38.17 -9.89 -14.36
N THR A 197 38.87 -8.76 -14.32
CA THR A 197 39.09 -7.75 -15.37
C THR A 197 40.29 -8.11 -16.27
N SER A 198 40.22 -7.69 -17.54
CA SER A 198 41.18 -7.89 -18.65
C SER A 198 42.58 -7.26 -18.44
N PRO A 199 43.60 -7.62 -19.26
CA PRO A 199 44.06 -6.69 -20.31
C PRO A 199 44.74 -7.27 -21.60
N SER A 200 44.61 -6.49 -22.70
CA SER A 200 45.56 -6.09 -23.79
C SER A 200 46.44 -7.03 -24.67
N HIS A 201 46.25 -6.86 -26.00
CA HIS A 201 47.19 -6.58 -27.13
C HIS A 201 48.47 -7.41 -27.48
N HIS A 202 48.48 -7.85 -28.76
CA HIS A 202 49.49 -7.76 -29.86
C HIS A 202 50.92 -8.35 -29.80
N ASP A 203 51.16 -9.19 -30.82
CA ASP A 203 52.23 -9.14 -31.86
C ASP A 203 53.40 -10.16 -31.91
N GLU A 204 53.53 -10.69 -33.15
CA GLU A 204 54.66 -11.22 -33.93
C GLU A 204 55.38 -12.55 -33.57
N VAL A 205 55.45 -13.48 -34.53
CA VAL A 205 56.61 -13.71 -35.46
C VAL A 205 56.30 -14.81 -36.50
N CYS A 206 56.73 -14.56 -37.75
CA CYS A 206 56.64 -15.37 -38.98
C CYS A 206 57.45 -16.69 -38.99
N SER A 207 57.12 -17.62 -39.92
CA SER A 207 57.87 -17.84 -41.20
C SER A 207 57.69 -19.24 -41.83
N ASN A 208 57.39 -19.23 -43.15
CA ASN A 208 57.89 -20.10 -44.25
C ASN A 208 57.54 -21.61 -44.25
N SER A 209 57.26 -22.31 -45.36
CA SER A 209 57.44 -22.08 -46.81
C SER A 209 56.71 -23.19 -47.60
N SER A 210 56.22 -22.88 -48.81
CA SER A 210 55.82 -23.85 -49.86
C SER A 210 57.03 -24.64 -50.42
N PRO A 211 56.87 -25.71 -51.23
CA PRO A 211 56.60 -25.55 -52.67
C PRO A 211 55.75 -26.64 -53.38
N GLU A 212 55.16 -26.21 -54.50
CA GLU A 212 55.03 -26.86 -55.83
C GLU A 212 54.41 -28.27 -56.03
N GLY A 213 53.27 -28.29 -56.75
CA GLY A 213 53.22 -28.69 -58.16
C GLY A 213 53.06 -30.18 -58.53
N GLY A 214 51.91 -30.54 -59.14
CA GLY A 214 51.77 -31.78 -59.91
C GLY A 214 50.33 -32.07 -60.35
N ILE A 215 50.06 -31.96 -61.66
CA ILE A 215 48.85 -32.39 -62.34
C ILE A 215 48.99 -33.89 -62.69
N THR A 216 47.98 -34.72 -62.47
CA THR A 216 47.62 -35.86 -63.35
C THR A 216 46.24 -36.42 -63.00
N GLU A 217 45.56 -36.84 -64.06
CA GLU A 217 44.17 -37.30 -64.15
C GLU A 217 43.93 -38.71 -63.58
N GLY A 218 42.68 -38.98 -63.19
CA GLY A 218 42.06 -40.29 -63.43
C GLY A 218 41.51 -41.03 -62.20
N GLN A 219 40.17 -41.07 -62.11
CA GLN A 219 39.29 -42.13 -61.53
C GLN A 219 39.43 -42.41 -60.02
N GLU A 220 38.40 -42.50 -59.18
CA GLU A 220 36.95 -42.69 -59.30
C GLU A 220 36.40 -42.39 -57.89
N ASP A 221 35.57 -41.35 -57.70
CA ASP A 221 34.86 -41.15 -56.43
C ASP A 221 33.36 -41.15 -56.68
N GLN A 222 32.76 -42.30 -56.34
CA GLN A 222 31.33 -42.55 -56.29
C GLN A 222 30.92 -42.43 -54.82
N GLU A 223 30.98 -41.24 -54.23
CA GLU A 223 30.62 -41.06 -52.82
C GLU A 223 30.24 -39.60 -52.50
N ASP A 224 29.18 -39.06 -53.13
CA ASP A 224 28.69 -37.71 -52.78
C ASP A 224 27.16 -37.51 -52.95
N ILE A 225 26.37 -38.59 -52.85
CA ILE A 225 24.88 -38.51 -52.97
C ILE A 225 24.16 -38.94 -51.67
N VAL A 226 24.86 -39.18 -50.56
CA VAL A 226 24.21 -39.71 -49.33
C VAL A 226 24.07 -38.68 -48.20
N LEU A 227 24.81 -37.57 -48.22
CA LEU A 227 24.84 -36.63 -47.07
C LEU A 227 23.72 -35.58 -47.05
N HIS A 228 23.05 -35.29 -48.17
CA HIS A 228 21.96 -34.29 -48.19
C HIS A 228 20.54 -34.85 -47.95
N SER A 229 20.35 -36.17 -47.95
CA SER A 229 19.02 -36.79 -47.71
C SER A 229 18.66 -36.88 -46.23
N SER A 230 19.64 -37.11 -45.35
CA SER A 230 19.37 -37.39 -43.92
C SER A 230 18.91 -36.17 -43.13
N GLU A 231 19.38 -34.98 -43.50
CA GLU A 231 18.97 -33.73 -42.85
C GLU A 231 17.57 -33.29 -43.29
N VAL A 232 17.21 -33.55 -44.56
CA VAL A 232 15.86 -33.29 -45.07
C VAL A 232 14.85 -34.27 -44.49
N ASP A 233 15.20 -35.56 -44.38
CA ASP A 233 14.35 -36.57 -43.73
C ASP A 233 14.16 -36.32 -42.23
N GLY A 234 15.20 -35.82 -41.54
CA GLY A 234 15.10 -35.41 -40.14
C GLY A 234 14.15 -34.23 -39.93
N ARG A 235 14.16 -33.25 -40.84
CA ARG A 235 13.24 -32.10 -40.81
C ARG A 235 11.81 -32.49 -41.18
N LEU A 236 11.65 -33.41 -42.13
CA LEU A 236 10.35 -33.95 -42.52
C LEU A 236 9.72 -34.75 -41.36
N SER A 237 10.50 -35.62 -40.71
CA SER A 237 10.06 -36.39 -39.54
C SER A 237 9.67 -35.49 -38.37
N ALA A 238 10.41 -34.39 -38.15
CA ALA A 238 10.07 -33.42 -37.11
C ALA A 238 8.76 -32.67 -37.41
N MET A 239 8.52 -32.33 -38.68
CA MET A 239 7.25 -31.73 -39.12
C MET A 239 6.08 -32.71 -39.03
N GLU A 240 6.28 -33.97 -39.40
CA GLU A 240 5.27 -35.03 -39.27
C GLU A 240 4.88 -35.23 -37.80
N ALA A 241 5.86 -35.30 -36.89
CA ALA A 241 5.60 -35.38 -35.45
C ALA A 241 4.85 -34.15 -34.89
N GLN A 242 5.15 -32.96 -35.40
CA GLN A 242 4.41 -31.73 -35.04
C GLN A 242 2.98 -31.77 -35.58
N LEU A 243 2.77 -32.24 -36.80
CA LEU A 243 1.44 -32.39 -37.40
C LEU A 243 0.60 -33.41 -36.64
N GLU A 244 1.18 -34.55 -36.27
CA GLU A 244 0.53 -35.59 -35.47
C GLU A 244 0.14 -35.07 -34.07
N SER A 245 0.99 -34.25 -33.45
CA SER A 245 0.67 -33.55 -32.20
C SER A 245 -0.49 -32.57 -32.36
N VAL A 246 -0.58 -31.86 -33.48
CA VAL A 246 -1.69 -30.92 -33.76
C VAL A 246 -2.99 -31.67 -34.03
N LEU A 247 -2.93 -32.78 -34.79
CA LEU A 247 -4.08 -33.65 -35.05
C LEU A 247 -4.63 -34.27 -33.75
N SER A 248 -3.74 -34.72 -32.85
CA SER A 248 -4.14 -35.22 -31.52
C SER A 248 -4.83 -34.13 -30.68
N ARG A 249 -4.36 -32.87 -30.75
CA ARG A 249 -5.01 -31.74 -30.07
C ARG A 249 -6.37 -31.40 -30.68
N LEU A 250 -6.52 -31.50 -32.00
CA LEU A 250 -7.79 -31.34 -32.71
C LEU A 250 -8.80 -32.42 -32.33
N ASP A 251 -8.38 -33.68 -32.18
CA ASP A 251 -9.25 -34.75 -31.68
C ASP A 251 -9.69 -34.51 -30.22
N GLY A 252 -8.80 -33.96 -29.39
CA GLY A 252 -9.15 -33.50 -28.04
C GLY A 252 -10.23 -32.41 -28.03
N LEU A 253 -10.14 -31.44 -28.95
CA LEU A 253 -11.16 -30.39 -29.14
C LEU A 253 -12.49 -30.97 -29.63
N ARG A 254 -12.44 -31.90 -30.59
CA ARG A 254 -13.63 -32.62 -31.11
C ARG A 254 -14.35 -33.43 -30.03
N MET A 255 -13.59 -34.02 -29.09
CA MET A 255 -14.15 -34.72 -27.94
C MET A 255 -14.79 -33.76 -26.93
N MET A 256 -14.24 -32.56 -26.73
CA MET A 256 -14.86 -31.52 -25.90
C MET A 256 -16.12 -30.96 -26.54
N GLU A 257 -16.14 -30.75 -27.85
CA GLU A 257 -17.31 -30.32 -28.62
C GLU A 257 -18.47 -31.33 -28.49
N LYS A 258 -18.19 -32.63 -28.68
CA LYS A 258 -19.19 -33.69 -28.45
C LYS A 258 -19.72 -33.72 -27.01
N ARG A 259 -18.87 -33.44 -26.02
CA ARG A 259 -19.29 -33.34 -24.61
C ARG A 259 -20.16 -32.13 -24.37
N LEU A 260 -19.85 -30.99 -24.98
CA LEU A 260 -20.66 -29.78 -24.90
C LEU A 260 -22.04 -30.01 -25.52
N GLU A 261 -22.12 -30.63 -26.69
CA GLU A 261 -23.39 -31.01 -27.32
C GLU A 261 -24.21 -32.00 -26.47
N GLN A 262 -23.55 -32.95 -25.79
CA GLN A 262 -24.24 -33.86 -24.87
C GLN A 262 -24.80 -33.15 -23.64
N LEU A 263 -24.08 -32.17 -23.10
CA LEU A 263 -24.55 -31.33 -21.99
C LEU A 263 -25.69 -30.41 -22.43
N GLU A 264 -25.62 -29.86 -23.65
CA GLU A 264 -26.67 -29.00 -24.20
C GLU A 264 -27.94 -29.80 -24.54
N ARG A 265 -27.80 -31.04 -25.02
CA ARG A 265 -28.93 -31.97 -25.18
C ARG A 265 -29.56 -32.37 -23.85
N ARG A 266 -28.76 -32.60 -22.80
CA ARG A 266 -29.27 -32.85 -21.43
C ARG A 266 -30.04 -31.64 -20.88
N ARG A 267 -29.52 -30.42 -21.08
CA ARG A 267 -30.21 -29.18 -20.69
C ARG A 267 -31.57 -29.03 -21.38
N ASN A 268 -31.68 -29.43 -22.65
CA ASN A 268 -32.92 -29.32 -23.40
C ASN A 268 -33.94 -30.43 -23.06
N SER A 269 -33.49 -31.60 -22.56
CA SER A 269 -34.39 -32.65 -22.07
C SER A 269 -34.94 -32.40 -20.65
N ASP A 270 -34.25 -31.60 -19.83
CA ASP A 270 -34.62 -31.30 -18.44
C ASP A 270 -35.44 -30.00 -18.27
N GLN A 271 -36.16 -29.55 -19.31
CA GLN A 271 -37.04 -28.36 -19.25
C GLN A 271 -38.21 -28.44 -18.23
N ASN A 272 -38.26 -29.47 -17.37
CA ASN A 272 -39.29 -29.60 -16.33
C ASN A 272 -38.77 -29.60 -14.87
N GLY A 273 -37.54 -29.22 -14.60
CA GLY A 273 -37.07 -29.02 -13.22
C GLY A 273 -35.78 -28.24 -13.15
N GLY A 274 -35.84 -26.99 -12.67
CA GLY A 274 -34.67 -26.14 -12.51
C GLY A 274 -33.70 -26.66 -11.46
N GLU A 275 -32.76 -27.51 -11.87
CA GLU A 275 -31.60 -27.87 -11.06
C GLU A 275 -30.45 -26.90 -11.41
N VAL A 276 -30.27 -25.88 -10.57
CA VAL A 276 -29.17 -24.92 -10.67
C VAL A 276 -27.88 -25.64 -10.30
N ILE A 277 -27.02 -25.92 -11.30
CA ILE A 277 -25.67 -26.43 -11.06
C ILE A 277 -24.91 -25.37 -10.25
N THR A 278 -24.81 -25.59 -8.94
CA THR A 278 -24.14 -24.67 -8.03
C THR A 278 -22.65 -25.00 -8.01
N ILE A 279 -21.86 -24.19 -8.72
CA ILE A 279 -20.40 -24.30 -8.68
C ILE A 279 -19.91 -23.41 -7.53
N CYS A 280 -19.16 -23.99 -6.59
CA CYS A 280 -18.51 -23.24 -5.51
C CYS A 280 -17.64 -22.12 -6.11
N SER A 281 -17.76 -20.88 -5.59
CA SER A 281 -17.01 -19.72 -6.12
C SER A 281 -15.51 -20.00 -6.17
N LYS A 282 -14.93 -20.70 -5.19
CA LYS A 282 -13.51 -21.10 -5.23
C LYS A 282 -13.14 -21.95 -6.44
N SER A 283 -14.03 -22.85 -6.86
CA SER A 283 -13.81 -23.70 -8.05
C SER A 283 -13.95 -22.88 -9.34
N TRP A 284 -14.87 -21.92 -9.36
CA TRP A 284 -15.06 -21.00 -10.48
C TRP A 284 -13.86 -20.04 -10.64
N ASP A 285 -13.39 -19.45 -9.53
CA ASP A 285 -12.25 -18.55 -9.51
C ASP A 285 -10.95 -19.29 -9.91
N ASN A 286 -10.79 -20.55 -9.49
CA ASN A 286 -9.68 -21.40 -9.90
C ASN A 286 -9.73 -21.72 -11.41
N LEU A 287 -10.92 -22.04 -11.94
CA LEU A 287 -11.11 -22.28 -13.37
C LEU A 287 -10.80 -21.02 -14.18
N MET A 288 -11.28 -19.87 -13.74
CA MET A 288 -11.06 -18.59 -14.41
C MET A 288 -9.58 -18.20 -14.39
N SER A 289 -8.88 -18.42 -13.27
CA SER A 289 -7.44 -18.21 -13.16
C SER A 289 -6.64 -19.11 -14.12
N ARG A 290 -7.06 -20.37 -14.27
CA ARG A 290 -6.44 -21.31 -15.21
C ARG A 290 -6.74 -20.96 -16.67
N LEU A 291 -7.94 -20.46 -16.97
CA LEU A 291 -8.32 -19.99 -18.30
C LEU A 291 -7.46 -18.79 -18.70
N LEU A 292 -7.33 -17.81 -17.79
CA LEU A 292 -6.49 -16.63 -18.00
C LEU A 292 -5.04 -17.01 -18.25
N LEU A 293 -4.47 -17.92 -17.45
CA LEU A 293 -3.11 -18.42 -17.64
C LEU A 293 -2.91 -19.12 -18.99
N LEU A 294 -3.92 -19.86 -19.47
CA LEU A 294 -3.86 -20.52 -20.79
C LEU A 294 -3.95 -19.50 -21.93
N GLU A 295 -4.78 -18.47 -21.78
CA GLU A 295 -4.93 -17.38 -22.74
C GLU A 295 -3.63 -16.57 -22.86
N THR A 296 -3.03 -16.17 -21.73
CA THR A 296 -1.73 -15.48 -21.73
C THR A 296 -0.63 -16.35 -22.35
N LYS A 297 -0.64 -17.67 -22.09
CA LYS A 297 0.33 -18.60 -22.68
C LYS A 297 0.15 -18.76 -24.19
N LEU A 298 -1.09 -18.72 -24.68
CA LEU A 298 -1.40 -18.77 -26.11
C LEU A 298 -0.96 -17.47 -26.82
N GLU A 299 -1.20 -16.31 -26.20
CA GLU A 299 -0.77 -15.01 -26.71
C GLU A 299 0.76 -14.91 -26.82
N LEU A 300 1.48 -15.38 -25.79
CA LEU A 300 2.95 -15.43 -25.81
C LEU A 300 3.49 -16.37 -26.90
N SER A 301 2.81 -17.51 -27.13
CA SER A 301 3.15 -18.44 -28.21
C SER A 301 2.94 -17.83 -29.60
N ASN A 302 1.86 -17.04 -29.79
CA ASN A 302 1.58 -16.38 -31.06
C ASN A 302 2.53 -15.20 -31.32
N ALA A 303 2.96 -14.49 -30.28
CA ALA A 303 3.94 -13.40 -30.40
C ALA A 303 5.32 -13.92 -30.85
N GLN A 304 5.71 -15.13 -30.47
CA GLN A 304 6.98 -15.75 -30.89
C GLN A 304 6.97 -16.21 -32.36
N VAL A 305 5.81 -16.56 -32.93
CA VAL A 305 5.68 -16.96 -34.34
C VAL A 305 5.71 -15.75 -35.28
N ASN A 306 5.20 -14.59 -34.85
CA ASN A 306 5.10 -13.39 -35.68
C ASN A 306 6.40 -12.56 -35.77
N ALA A 307 7.45 -12.92 -35.03
CA ALA A 307 8.72 -12.17 -35.00
C ALA A 307 9.73 -12.59 -36.11
N ALA A 308 9.42 -13.60 -36.92
CA ALA A 308 10.33 -14.10 -37.97
C ALA A 308 9.70 -14.02 -39.37
N SER A 309 9.82 -12.86 -40.03
CA SER A 309 10.05 -12.68 -41.49
C SER A 309 9.79 -11.23 -41.95
N PRO A 310 10.69 -10.61 -42.73
CA PRO A 310 10.38 -9.40 -43.47
C PRO A 310 10.40 -9.56 -45.01
N CYS A 311 9.36 -8.98 -45.64
CA CYS A 311 9.29 -8.39 -47.00
C CYS A 311 9.09 -9.32 -48.24
N PRO A 312 8.84 -8.78 -49.46
CA PRO A 312 7.54 -8.26 -49.90
C PRO A 312 7.16 -8.74 -51.33
N SER A 313 5.88 -8.65 -51.74
CA SER A 313 5.52 -8.32 -53.15
C SER A 313 4.02 -8.17 -53.37
N SER A 314 3.75 -7.33 -54.36
CA SER A 314 2.50 -6.83 -54.93
C SER A 314 1.60 -7.89 -55.59
N SER A 315 0.28 -7.67 -55.56
CA SER A 315 -0.53 -7.60 -56.80
C SER A 315 -1.95 -7.10 -56.53
N THR A 316 -2.34 -6.12 -57.35
CA THR A 316 -3.66 -5.52 -57.54
C THR A 316 -4.74 -6.54 -57.89
N PHE A 317 -5.93 -6.46 -57.28
CA PHE A 317 -7.19 -6.75 -57.99
C PHE A 317 -8.36 -5.97 -57.41
N SER A 318 -9.09 -5.31 -58.31
CA SER A 318 -10.26 -4.47 -58.08
C SER A 318 -11.52 -5.31 -57.93
N SER A 319 -12.36 -5.00 -56.93
CA SER A 319 -13.81 -5.27 -56.98
C SER A 319 -14.57 -4.36 -56.00
N LYS A 320 -15.77 -3.95 -56.43
CA LYS A 320 -16.68 -2.93 -55.84
C LYS A 320 -17.01 -3.16 -54.36
N PRO A 321 -17.39 -2.11 -53.59
CA PRO A 321 -17.86 -2.27 -52.22
C PRO A 321 -19.27 -2.89 -52.27
N ASP A 322 -19.35 -4.12 -51.81
CA ASP A 322 -20.59 -4.83 -51.54
C ASP A 322 -21.05 -4.41 -50.14
N SER A 323 -22.26 -3.84 -50.01
CA SER A 323 -22.82 -3.34 -48.75
C SER A 323 -23.02 -4.43 -47.68
N SER A 324 -22.77 -5.69 -48.05
CA SER A 324 -22.75 -6.85 -47.16
C SER A 324 -21.40 -7.10 -46.47
N LYS A 325 -20.30 -6.50 -46.96
CA LYS A 325 -18.96 -6.66 -46.37
C LYS A 325 -18.69 -5.72 -45.21
N GLU A 326 -19.30 -4.54 -45.19
CA GLU A 326 -19.24 -3.62 -44.04
C GLU A 326 -20.00 -4.22 -42.85
N ASP A 327 -21.16 -4.83 -43.10
CA ASP A 327 -21.96 -5.51 -42.08
C ASP A 327 -21.26 -6.76 -41.52
N LEU A 328 -20.50 -7.49 -42.34
CA LEU A 328 -19.64 -8.59 -41.89
C LEU A 328 -18.40 -8.11 -41.15
N LYS A 329 -17.85 -6.93 -41.50
CA LYS A 329 -16.69 -6.35 -40.83
C LYS A 329 -17.06 -5.79 -39.46
N ASP A 330 -18.21 -5.14 -39.34
CA ASP A 330 -18.78 -4.68 -38.07
C ASP A 330 -19.19 -5.87 -37.18
N ARG A 331 -19.73 -6.95 -37.76
CA ARG A 331 -20.02 -8.19 -37.02
C ARG A 331 -18.74 -8.93 -36.61
N LEU A 332 -17.69 -8.89 -37.42
CA LEU A 332 -16.39 -9.47 -37.08
C LEU A 332 -15.64 -8.64 -36.03
N GLU A 333 -15.73 -7.31 -36.07
CA GLU A 333 -15.25 -6.40 -35.01
C GLU A 333 -16.06 -6.58 -33.72
N SER A 334 -17.36 -6.82 -33.81
CA SER A 334 -18.23 -7.11 -32.65
C SER A 334 -17.89 -8.48 -32.02
N ILE A 335 -17.56 -9.49 -32.83
CA ILE A 335 -17.15 -10.83 -32.36
C ILE A 335 -15.71 -10.82 -31.83
N THR A 336 -14.80 -10.02 -32.40
CA THR A 336 -13.41 -9.87 -31.91
C THR A 336 -13.27 -8.90 -30.73
N SER A 337 -14.28 -8.08 -30.46
CA SER A 337 -14.37 -7.22 -29.25
C SER A 337 -14.74 -8.02 -27.98
N ILE A 338 -15.14 -9.28 -28.12
CA ILE A 338 -15.34 -10.20 -26.99
C ILE A 338 -13.96 -10.60 -26.45
N GLY A 339 -13.39 -9.77 -25.58
CA GLY A 339 -12.22 -10.14 -24.78
C GLY A 339 -11.13 -9.09 -24.64
N ILE A 340 -11.19 -7.95 -25.32
CA ILE A 340 -10.20 -6.89 -25.09
C ILE A 340 -10.69 -6.02 -23.93
N THR A 341 -10.29 -6.39 -22.71
CA THR A 341 -10.45 -5.50 -21.55
C THR A 341 -9.59 -4.25 -21.76
N LYS A 342 -10.23 -3.11 -22.03
CA LYS A 342 -9.56 -1.81 -22.18
C LYS A 342 -9.74 -0.99 -20.92
N LYS A 343 -8.76 -0.12 -20.65
CA LYS A 343 -8.87 0.89 -19.59
C LYS A 343 -10.13 1.73 -19.85
N ARG A 344 -10.88 2.01 -18.78
CA ARG A 344 -12.01 2.95 -18.81
C ARG A 344 -11.52 4.31 -19.29
N GLU A 345 -12.28 5.01 -20.13
CA GLU A 345 -11.94 6.36 -20.63
C GLU A 345 -12.64 7.48 -19.84
N ASP A 346 -13.76 7.17 -19.17
CA ASP A 346 -14.55 8.11 -18.36
C ASP A 346 -14.19 8.06 -16.86
N TYR A 347 -12.91 7.85 -16.54
CA TYR A 347 -12.41 7.99 -15.17
C TYR A 347 -12.10 9.45 -14.84
N LEU A 348 -12.09 9.77 -13.55
CA LEU A 348 -11.83 11.13 -13.09
C LEU A 348 -10.34 11.45 -13.10
N GLU A 349 -9.96 12.53 -13.78
CA GLU A 349 -8.60 13.05 -13.83
C GLU A 349 -8.19 13.67 -12.49
N TRP A 350 -6.88 13.68 -12.19
CA TRP A 350 -6.37 14.14 -10.89
C TRP A 350 -6.82 15.54 -10.48
N PRO A 351 -6.76 16.58 -11.33
CA PRO A 351 -7.19 17.92 -10.93
C PRO A 351 -8.69 18.00 -10.59
N ASP A 352 -9.54 17.32 -11.38
CA ASP A 352 -10.98 17.24 -11.12
C ASP A 352 -11.25 16.47 -9.82
N TYR A 353 -10.51 15.38 -9.57
CA TYR A 353 -10.58 14.60 -8.33
C TYR A 353 -10.21 15.44 -7.09
N PHE A 354 -9.08 16.15 -7.11
CA PHE A 354 -8.64 16.93 -5.95
C PHE A 354 -9.56 18.12 -5.67
N MET A 355 -10.07 18.77 -6.72
CA MET A 355 -11.10 19.80 -6.55
C MET A 355 -12.40 19.19 -6.02
N ALA A 356 -12.81 18.02 -6.51
CA ALA A 356 -13.98 17.31 -5.99
C ALA A 356 -13.84 16.96 -4.51
N VAL A 357 -12.67 16.52 -4.06
CA VAL A 357 -12.37 16.28 -2.65
C VAL A 357 -12.51 17.55 -1.83
N ALA A 358 -12.03 18.70 -2.33
CA ALA A 358 -12.23 19.98 -1.64
C ALA A 358 -13.72 20.33 -1.50
N PHE A 359 -14.52 20.16 -2.55
CA PHE A 359 -15.97 20.39 -2.50
C PHE A 359 -16.72 19.39 -1.62
N LEU A 360 -16.35 18.11 -1.64
CA LEU A 360 -16.92 17.10 -0.75
C LEU A 360 -16.60 17.41 0.72
N SER A 361 -15.38 17.88 0.99
CA SER A 361 -14.95 18.28 2.33
C SER A 361 -15.71 19.49 2.85
N ALA A 362 -16.06 20.44 1.96
CA ALA A 362 -16.89 21.59 2.30
C ALA A 362 -18.25 21.17 2.90
N GLN A 363 -18.81 20.03 2.48
CA GLN A 363 -20.10 19.51 3.00
C GLN A 363 -20.03 19.11 4.49
N ARG A 364 -18.85 19.04 5.10
CA ARG A 364 -18.69 18.86 6.55
C ARG A 364 -18.81 20.15 7.35
N SER A 365 -18.78 21.32 6.71
CA SER A 365 -18.95 22.61 7.39
C SER A 365 -20.36 22.73 7.96
N LYS A 366 -20.46 23.25 9.19
CA LYS A 366 -21.74 23.60 9.83
C LYS A 366 -22.13 25.06 9.61
N ASP A 367 -21.32 25.84 8.90
CA ASP A 367 -21.63 27.24 8.59
C ASP A 367 -22.85 27.31 7.66
N PRO A 368 -23.96 27.95 8.05
CA PRO A 368 -25.18 27.98 7.24
C PRO A 368 -25.06 28.92 6.03
N SER A 369 -24.10 29.85 6.02
CA SER A 369 -23.96 30.86 4.97
C SER A 369 -22.99 30.46 3.87
N SER A 370 -21.89 29.79 4.23
CA SER A 370 -20.79 29.54 3.31
C SER A 370 -20.06 28.25 3.67
N GLN A 371 -20.04 27.30 2.75
CA GLN A 371 -19.30 26.05 2.91
C GLN A 371 -18.11 26.08 1.95
N VAL A 372 -16.90 26.13 2.51
CA VAL A 372 -15.63 26.14 1.78
C VAL A 372 -14.81 24.95 2.23
N GLY A 373 -14.19 24.28 1.28
CA GLY A 373 -13.26 23.19 1.54
C GLY A 373 -11.94 23.39 0.81
N ALA A 374 -10.90 22.75 1.35
CA ALA A 374 -9.54 22.78 0.86
C ALA A 374 -8.91 21.39 0.94
N CYS A 375 -8.07 21.06 -0.03
CA CYS A 375 -7.34 19.80 -0.16
C CYS A 375 -5.88 20.12 -0.53
N ILE A 376 -4.92 19.61 0.24
CA ILE A 376 -3.49 19.78 0.01
C ILE A 376 -2.93 18.47 -0.53
N VAL A 377 -2.20 18.57 -1.63
CA VAL A 377 -1.67 17.44 -2.39
C VAL A 377 -0.18 17.62 -2.59
N ASN A 378 0.60 16.55 -2.40
CA ASN A 378 2.03 16.56 -2.66
C ASN A 378 2.38 16.26 -4.14
N GLU A 379 3.66 16.33 -4.48
CA GLU A 379 4.15 16.08 -5.85
C GLU A 379 3.87 14.66 -6.37
N GLU A 380 3.61 13.71 -5.47
CA GLU A 380 3.26 12.32 -5.80
C GLU A 380 1.74 12.11 -5.94
N ASN A 381 0.95 13.18 -6.06
CA ASN A 381 -0.52 13.13 -6.12
C ASN A 381 -1.19 12.47 -4.90
N LYS A 382 -0.55 12.57 -3.72
CA LYS A 382 -1.11 12.08 -2.45
C LYS A 382 -1.73 13.23 -1.67
N ILE A 383 -2.95 13.01 -1.18
CA ILE A 383 -3.61 13.97 -0.30
C ILE A 383 -2.93 13.95 1.07
N VAL A 384 -2.35 15.09 1.43
CA VAL A 384 -1.60 15.26 2.67
C VAL A 384 -2.32 16.15 3.69
N GLY A 385 -3.38 16.86 3.29
CA GLY A 385 -4.20 17.65 4.21
C GLY A 385 -5.58 17.93 3.64
N ILE A 386 -6.61 17.94 4.50
CA ILE A 386 -7.99 18.28 4.12
C ILE A 386 -8.57 19.19 5.20
N GLY A 387 -9.31 20.22 4.77
CA GLY A 387 -9.96 21.17 5.67
C GLY A 387 -11.28 21.68 5.12
N TYR A 388 -12.11 22.16 6.03
CA TYR A 388 -13.34 22.91 5.77
C TYR A 388 -13.47 24.00 6.82
N ASN A 389 -14.28 25.03 6.58
CA ASN A 389 -14.49 26.11 7.55
C ASN A 389 -15.35 25.64 8.74
N GLY A 390 -14.94 25.97 9.95
CA GLY A 390 -15.60 25.53 11.20
C GLY A 390 -15.04 26.22 12.44
N MET A 391 -15.65 26.00 13.61
CA MET A 391 -15.10 26.52 14.87
C MET A 391 -13.83 25.75 15.29
N PRO A 392 -12.98 26.30 16.19
CA PRO A 392 -11.77 25.62 16.64
C PRO A 392 -12.06 24.32 17.39
N ASN A 393 -11.06 23.43 17.45
CA ASN A 393 -11.18 22.15 18.17
C ASN A 393 -11.55 22.36 19.64
N GLY A 394 -12.60 21.69 20.10
CA GLY A 394 -13.09 21.78 21.49
C GLY A 394 -14.02 22.97 21.75
N CYS A 395 -14.26 23.83 20.76
CA CYS A 395 -15.30 24.86 20.82
C CYS A 395 -16.59 24.31 20.22
N ASP A 396 -17.69 24.41 20.97
CA ASP A 396 -18.99 23.91 20.52
C ASP A 396 -19.59 24.83 19.43
N ASP A 397 -19.95 24.24 18.29
CA ASP A 397 -20.57 24.94 17.17
C ASP A 397 -22.01 25.40 17.49
N ASP A 398 -22.64 24.83 18.53
CA ASP A 398 -24.00 25.20 18.96
C ASP A 398 -23.99 26.38 19.96
N LEU A 399 -22.84 26.65 20.58
CA LEU A 399 -22.67 27.76 21.54
C LEU A 399 -22.11 29.04 20.90
N LEU A 400 -21.35 28.90 19.81
CA LEU A 400 -20.75 30.04 19.12
C LEU A 400 -21.64 30.58 17.99
N PRO A 401 -21.66 31.90 17.76
CA PRO A 401 -22.55 32.50 16.79
C PRO A 401 -22.12 32.21 15.35
N TRP A 402 -23.08 31.80 14.51
CA TRP A 402 -22.90 31.69 13.05
C TRP A 402 -23.32 32.95 12.28
N SER A 403 -23.90 33.95 12.97
CA SER A 403 -24.39 35.17 12.33
C SER A 403 -23.25 35.97 11.68
N ARG A 404 -23.57 36.62 10.55
CA ARG A 404 -22.67 37.54 9.84
C ARG A 404 -22.82 38.99 10.31
N SER A 405 -23.89 39.31 11.03
CA SER A 405 -24.20 40.67 11.45
C SER A 405 -24.76 40.65 12.86
N ALA A 406 -24.21 41.52 13.70
CA ALA A 406 -24.68 41.80 15.05
C ALA A 406 -24.10 43.17 15.47
N ASP A 407 -24.74 43.81 16.44
CA ASP A 407 -24.28 45.11 16.97
C ASP A 407 -22.89 44.99 17.62
N ASP A 408 -22.65 43.86 18.31
CA ASP A 408 -21.34 43.48 18.83
C ASP A 408 -20.68 42.46 17.89
N LYS A 409 -19.43 42.74 17.50
CA LYS A 409 -18.62 41.85 16.68
C LYS A 409 -18.41 40.47 17.32
N LEU A 410 -18.39 40.39 18.66
CA LEU A 410 -18.29 39.13 19.40
C LEU A 410 -19.53 38.23 19.22
N ASN A 411 -20.64 38.78 18.75
CA ASN A 411 -21.86 38.03 18.41
C ASN A 411 -21.92 37.64 16.92
N THR A 412 -20.80 37.77 16.20
CA THR A 412 -20.66 37.30 14.81
C THR A 412 -19.70 36.12 14.72
N LYS A 413 -19.74 35.37 13.62
CA LYS A 413 -18.83 34.23 13.40
C LYS A 413 -17.36 34.61 13.21
N TYR A 414 -17.10 35.85 12.77
CA TYR A 414 -15.80 36.27 12.26
C TYR A 414 -14.62 36.18 13.25
N PRO A 415 -14.79 36.41 14.56
CA PRO A 415 -13.71 36.24 15.53
C PRO A 415 -13.33 34.78 15.79
N TYR A 416 -14.23 33.83 15.49
CA TYR A 416 -14.09 32.44 15.95
C TYR A 416 -13.86 31.44 14.81
N VAL A 417 -14.43 31.70 13.63
CA VAL A 417 -14.40 30.74 12.52
C VAL A 417 -12.98 30.55 11.98
N CYS A 418 -12.56 29.29 11.89
CA CYS A 418 -11.34 28.88 11.20
C CYS A 418 -11.67 28.60 9.73
N HIS A 419 -10.88 29.15 8.81
CA HIS A 419 -11.05 28.93 7.38
C HIS A 419 -10.59 27.54 6.93
N ALA A 420 -11.04 27.10 5.76
CA ALA A 420 -10.75 25.77 5.22
C ALA A 420 -9.25 25.55 4.98
N GLU A 421 -8.55 26.57 4.48
CA GLU A 421 -7.12 26.56 4.17
C GLU A 421 -6.28 26.40 5.44
N LEU A 422 -6.63 27.14 6.51
CA LEU A 422 -6.03 27.01 7.83
C LEU A 422 -6.20 25.57 8.33
N ASN A 423 -7.44 25.08 8.33
CA ASN A 423 -7.74 23.74 8.82
C ASN A 423 -7.03 22.66 7.99
N ALA A 424 -6.90 22.82 6.67
CA ALA A 424 -6.17 21.87 5.83
C ALA A 424 -4.67 21.81 6.16
N ILE A 425 -4.04 22.95 6.44
CA ILE A 425 -2.62 23.03 6.85
C ILE A 425 -2.42 22.42 8.25
N MET A 426 -3.36 22.66 9.17
CA MET A 426 -3.30 22.14 10.53
C MET A 426 -3.62 20.64 10.63
N ASN A 427 -4.51 20.14 9.76
CA ASN A 427 -4.91 18.74 9.70
C ASN A 427 -3.96 17.86 8.87
N LYS A 428 -2.79 18.37 8.48
CA LYS A 428 -1.86 17.62 7.64
C LYS A 428 -1.49 16.27 8.27
N ASN A 429 -1.43 15.23 7.45
CA ASN A 429 -1.00 13.88 7.84
C ASN A 429 0.50 13.64 7.58
N SER A 430 1.19 14.65 7.05
CA SER A 430 2.63 14.72 6.75
C SER A 430 3.38 15.62 7.74
N ALA A 431 4.72 15.54 7.76
CA ALA A 431 5.55 16.38 8.62
C ALA A 431 5.40 17.88 8.29
N ASP A 432 5.38 18.18 7.00
CA ASP A 432 5.11 19.51 6.46
C ASP A 432 4.32 19.40 5.15
N VAL A 433 3.93 20.55 4.61
CA VAL A 433 3.26 20.68 3.31
C VAL A 433 4.09 21.54 2.35
N LYS A 434 5.41 21.54 2.55
CA LYS A 434 6.33 22.30 1.70
C LYS A 434 6.35 21.68 0.30
N GLY A 435 6.33 22.52 -0.73
CA GLY A 435 6.28 22.05 -2.12
C GLY A 435 4.89 21.61 -2.59
N CYS A 436 3.90 21.51 -1.69
CA CYS A 436 2.58 21.00 -2.06
C CYS A 436 1.74 22.00 -2.86
N THR A 437 0.68 21.49 -3.49
CA THR A 437 -0.39 22.26 -4.14
C THR A 437 -1.65 22.23 -3.29
N MET A 438 -2.29 23.38 -3.07
CA MET A 438 -3.58 23.49 -2.40
C MET A 438 -4.70 23.69 -3.42
N TYR A 439 -5.67 22.77 -3.45
CA TYR A 439 -6.94 22.91 -4.14
C TYR A 439 -7.98 23.49 -3.18
N VAL A 440 -8.64 24.58 -3.55
CA VAL A 440 -9.60 25.27 -2.67
C VAL A 440 -10.83 25.74 -3.45
N ALA A 441 -12.01 25.66 -2.82
CA ALA A 441 -13.26 26.07 -3.48
C ALA A 441 -13.34 27.58 -3.79
N LEU A 442 -12.73 28.41 -2.94
CA LEU A 442 -12.74 29.88 -3.01
C LEU A 442 -11.32 30.42 -2.88
N PHE A 443 -10.99 31.49 -3.62
CA PHE A 443 -9.68 32.15 -3.53
C PHE A 443 -9.35 32.54 -2.07
N PRO A 444 -8.12 32.25 -1.59
CA PRO A 444 -7.80 32.43 -0.17
C PRO A 444 -7.70 33.90 0.22
N CYS A 445 -8.23 34.24 1.41
CA CYS A 445 -8.06 35.59 1.96
C CYS A 445 -6.60 35.86 2.34
N ASN A 446 -6.27 37.12 2.65
CA ASN A 446 -4.91 37.53 3.00
C ASN A 446 -4.36 36.82 4.25
N GLU A 447 -5.20 36.48 5.24
CA GLU A 447 -4.76 35.72 6.42
C GLU A 447 -4.41 34.27 6.06
N CYS A 448 -5.23 33.62 5.23
CA CYS A 448 -4.93 32.29 4.68
C CYS A 448 -3.67 32.32 3.80
N ALA A 449 -3.49 33.36 2.98
CA ALA A 449 -2.30 33.53 2.15
C ALA A 449 -1.00 33.56 2.98
N LYS A 450 -0.99 34.28 4.11
CA LYS A 450 0.15 34.26 5.04
C LYS A 450 0.46 32.84 5.51
N LEU A 451 -0.56 32.07 5.89
CA LEU A 451 -0.39 30.68 6.34
C LEU A 451 0.12 29.77 5.21
N ILE A 452 -0.43 29.90 4.01
CA ILE A 452 -0.01 29.15 2.81
C ILE A 452 1.48 29.39 2.52
N ILE A 453 1.90 30.66 2.52
CA ILE A 453 3.29 31.07 2.29
C ILE A 453 4.20 30.47 3.37
N GLN A 454 3.86 30.67 4.64
CA GLN A 454 4.70 30.22 5.76
C GLN A 454 4.75 28.68 5.88
N ALA A 455 3.71 27.98 5.42
CA ALA A 455 3.67 26.53 5.36
C ALA A 455 4.52 25.95 4.20
N GLY A 456 4.97 26.79 3.26
CA GLY A 456 5.83 26.41 2.15
C GLY A 456 5.10 25.80 0.95
N ILE A 457 3.77 25.94 0.87
CA ILE A 457 2.95 25.53 -0.28
C ILE A 457 3.38 26.33 -1.51
N LYS A 458 3.45 25.68 -2.69
CA LYS A 458 3.98 26.30 -3.93
C LYS A 458 2.93 26.70 -4.94
N GLU A 459 1.75 26.09 -4.88
CA GLU A 459 0.66 26.39 -5.81
C GLU A 459 -0.69 26.42 -5.10
N VAL A 460 -1.56 27.37 -5.49
CA VAL A 460 -2.97 27.44 -5.10
C VAL A 460 -3.85 27.32 -6.34
N VAL A 461 -4.67 26.28 -6.39
CA VAL A 461 -5.65 26.02 -7.45
C VAL A 461 -7.04 26.30 -6.87
N PHE A 462 -7.71 27.33 -7.37
CA PHE A 462 -9.00 27.78 -6.83
C PHE A 462 -10.13 27.69 -7.85
N LEU A 463 -11.35 27.33 -7.46
CA LEU A 463 -12.50 27.35 -8.39
C LEU A 463 -13.09 28.75 -8.56
N SER A 464 -13.46 29.40 -7.44
CA SER A 464 -14.15 30.69 -7.44
C SER A 464 -13.23 31.82 -6.99
N ASP A 465 -13.27 32.96 -7.71
CA ASP A 465 -12.68 34.23 -7.30
C ASP A 465 -13.74 35.34 -7.25
N LYS A 466 -14.93 35.02 -6.71
CA LYS A 466 -16.08 35.94 -6.69
C LYS A 466 -15.87 37.23 -5.89
N TYR A 467 -14.82 37.30 -5.07
CA TYR A 467 -14.44 38.48 -4.29
C TYR A 467 -13.15 39.11 -4.80
N HIS A 468 -12.85 38.96 -6.09
CA HIS A 468 -11.61 39.40 -6.71
C HIS A 468 -11.21 40.82 -6.28
N ASP A 469 -12.11 41.79 -6.40
CA ASP A 469 -11.84 43.21 -6.16
C ASP A 469 -11.81 43.63 -4.68
N SER A 470 -12.06 42.70 -3.75
CA SER A 470 -11.98 43.01 -2.31
C SER A 470 -10.55 43.33 -1.88
N LEU A 471 -10.42 44.10 -0.80
CA LEU A 471 -9.11 44.46 -0.24
C LEU A 471 -8.36 43.22 0.24
N GLU A 472 -9.07 42.27 0.83
CA GLU A 472 -8.52 41.00 1.33
C GLU A 472 -7.95 40.15 0.20
N MET A 473 -8.66 40.00 -0.93
CA MET A 473 -8.17 39.21 -2.06
C MET A 473 -7.07 39.95 -2.84
N THR A 474 -7.13 41.28 -2.91
CA THR A 474 -6.05 42.10 -3.46
C THR A 474 -4.75 41.96 -2.66
N ALA A 475 -4.84 42.04 -1.33
CA ALA A 475 -3.70 41.82 -0.44
C ALA A 475 -3.17 40.37 -0.54
N SER A 476 -4.07 39.39 -0.61
CA SER A 476 -3.73 37.98 -0.83
C SER A 476 -2.90 37.77 -2.11
N ARG A 477 -3.36 38.27 -3.27
CA ARG A 477 -2.62 38.17 -4.54
C ARG A 477 -1.25 38.85 -4.46
N ARG A 478 -1.14 40.02 -3.82
CA ARG A 478 0.14 40.70 -3.60
C ARG A 478 1.11 39.83 -2.80
N LEU A 479 0.64 39.27 -1.68
CA LEU A 479 1.45 38.39 -0.83
C LEU A 479 1.91 37.13 -1.59
N LEU A 480 0.99 36.43 -2.25
CA LEU A 480 1.29 35.22 -3.01
C LEU A 480 2.30 35.51 -4.15
N SER A 481 2.10 36.61 -4.88
CA SER A 481 3.01 37.04 -5.96
C SER A 481 4.41 37.39 -5.42
N MET A 482 4.49 38.14 -4.32
CA MET A 482 5.77 38.51 -3.71
C MET A 482 6.54 37.31 -3.17
N ALA A 483 5.84 36.31 -2.64
CA ALA A 483 6.44 35.08 -2.12
C ALA A 483 6.74 34.04 -3.21
N GLY A 484 6.38 34.30 -4.47
CA GLY A 484 6.56 33.36 -5.58
C GLY A 484 5.67 32.12 -5.46
N ILE A 485 4.48 32.25 -4.89
CA ILE A 485 3.47 31.18 -4.88
C ILE A 485 2.61 31.30 -6.13
N HIS A 486 2.59 30.25 -6.95
CA HIS A 486 1.75 30.21 -8.13
C HIS A 486 0.28 30.09 -7.72
N TYR A 487 -0.61 30.78 -8.42
CA TYR A 487 -2.04 30.58 -8.25
C TYR A 487 -2.74 30.62 -9.60
N ARG A 488 -3.73 29.74 -9.78
CA ARG A 488 -4.52 29.66 -11.01
C ARG A 488 -5.95 29.26 -10.75
N GLN A 489 -6.84 29.77 -11.59
CA GLN A 489 -8.23 29.36 -11.56
C GLN A 489 -8.36 27.96 -12.16
N PHE A 490 -9.15 27.12 -11.50
CA PHE A 490 -9.48 25.78 -11.96
C PHE A 490 -10.61 25.84 -12.99
N ILE A 491 -10.40 25.19 -14.13
CA ILE A 491 -11.41 25.02 -15.17
C ILE A 491 -11.82 23.55 -15.15
N PRO A 492 -12.99 23.22 -14.57
CA PRO A 492 -13.41 21.83 -14.47
C PRO A 492 -13.76 21.26 -15.85
N LYS A 493 -13.39 20.00 -16.10
CA LYS A 493 -13.86 19.29 -17.32
C LYS A 493 -15.34 18.93 -17.21
N MET A 494 -15.81 18.71 -15.99
CA MET A 494 -17.19 18.38 -15.67
C MET A 494 -17.69 19.27 -14.53
N THR A 495 -18.87 19.87 -14.70
CA THR A 495 -19.44 20.78 -13.70
C THR A 495 -20.05 20.05 -12.49
N LYS A 496 -20.29 18.74 -12.60
CA LYS A 496 -20.90 17.92 -11.56
C LYS A 496 -20.28 16.53 -11.53
N ILE A 497 -20.01 16.04 -10.32
CA ILE A 497 -19.59 14.66 -10.04
C ILE A 497 -20.61 14.09 -9.05
N VAL A 498 -21.12 12.90 -9.35
CA VAL A 498 -22.12 12.20 -8.52
C VAL A 498 -21.44 11.05 -7.80
N ILE A 499 -21.54 11.03 -6.47
CA ILE A 499 -21.12 9.89 -5.64
C ILE A 499 -22.36 9.08 -5.32
N ASP A 500 -22.53 7.95 -6.00
CA ASP A 500 -23.64 7.02 -5.76
C ASP A 500 -23.12 5.78 -5.00
N PHE A 501 -23.59 5.60 -3.77
CA PHE A 501 -23.23 4.44 -2.95
C PHE A 501 -23.81 3.12 -3.47
N ASN A 502 -24.87 3.16 -4.30
CA ASN A 502 -25.47 1.95 -4.86
C ASN A 502 -24.76 1.46 -6.14
N SER A 503 -23.95 2.30 -6.77
CA SER A 503 -23.24 1.98 -8.02
C SER A 503 -22.39 0.70 -7.94
N ILE A 504 -21.91 0.34 -6.75
CA ILE A 504 -21.13 -0.88 -6.52
C ILE A 504 -21.94 -2.17 -6.73
N ASN A 505 -23.26 -2.13 -6.50
CA ASN A 505 -24.15 -3.28 -6.66
C ASN A 505 -24.55 -3.51 -8.13
N HIS A 506 -24.35 -2.50 -8.98
CA HIS A 506 -24.72 -2.50 -10.39
C HIS A 506 -23.56 -2.00 -11.27
N PRO A 507 -22.43 -2.73 -11.33
CA PRO A 507 -21.30 -2.33 -12.16
C PRO A 507 -21.71 -2.39 -13.64
N GLY A 508 -21.83 -1.22 -14.29
CA GLY A 508 -22.07 -1.11 -15.74
C GLY A 508 -23.37 -0.43 -16.16
N LEU A 509 -24.27 -0.09 -15.23
CA LEU A 509 -25.38 0.82 -15.54
C LEU A 509 -24.84 2.26 -15.46
N SER A 510 -24.43 2.80 -16.61
CA SER A 510 -24.14 4.22 -16.74
C SER A 510 -25.37 5.04 -16.32
N ASN A 511 -25.13 6.10 -15.56
CA ASN A 511 -26.16 7.06 -15.16
C ASN A 511 -26.79 7.69 -16.40
N GLY A 512 -27.90 7.11 -16.84
CA GLY A 512 -28.61 7.50 -18.02
C GLY A 512 -30.05 7.01 -17.99
N SER A 513 -30.74 7.15 -16.85
CA SER A 513 -32.21 7.23 -16.72
C SER A 513 -32.61 7.12 -15.26
N ALA A 514 -32.83 8.27 -14.62
CA ALA A 514 -33.75 8.40 -13.50
C ALA A 514 -34.27 9.84 -13.54
N GLU A 515 -35.45 9.97 -14.16
CA GLU A 515 -36.45 11.05 -14.19
C GLU A 515 -36.02 12.52 -14.06
#